data_AF-A0A367X5M1-F1
#
_entry.id   AF-A0A367X5M1-F1
#
_cell.length_a   1.000
_cell.length_b   1.000
_cell.length_c   1.000
_cell.angle_alpha   90.00
_cell.angle_beta   90.00
_cell.angle_gamma   90.00
#
_symmetry.space_group_name_H-M   'P 1'
#
loop_
_entity.id
_entity.type
_entity.pdbx_description
1 polymer ?
#
loop_
_entity_poly.entity_id
_entity_poly.type
_entity_poly.pdbx_seq_one_letter_code
_entity_poly.pdbx_strand_id
1 'polypeptide(L)'
;MLTKRSNGAICVEGFAMTSKQVNFTGGRISIKRDVGAVTEYVLSIHLTQVELAELLGSVVNVRTLTTQAQRAQKRAIQKEEKARKEATDKQISDFLELGRALVRDHDRHHALGMPYGKILRQLVRDYGVSQQRAVSLITFARKQDRQERDSQIINLFSEGISKAEIARNVGCSVPTVTNVIAVHERRQLQLGGAK
;
A
#
# COMPACT_ATOMS: atom_id res chain seq x y z
N MET A 1 -25.09 -0.78 -33.01
CA MET A 1 -25.21 -1.46 -31.69
C MET A 1 -23.80 -1.57 -31.11
N LEU A 2 -23.53 -1.07 -29.90
CA LEU A 2 -22.17 -1.07 -29.34
C LEU A 2 -21.97 -2.30 -28.47
N THR A 3 -21.07 -3.20 -28.88
CA THR A 3 -20.70 -4.40 -28.11
C THR A 3 -19.31 -4.22 -27.50
N LYS A 4 -19.21 -4.41 -26.18
CA LYS A 4 -17.96 -4.28 -25.43
C LYS A 4 -17.27 -5.64 -25.37
N ARG A 5 -16.05 -5.75 -25.93
CA ARG A 5 -15.25 -6.98 -25.85
C ARG A 5 -14.40 -7.02 -24.57
N SER A 6 -14.04 -8.22 -24.13
CA SER A 6 -13.34 -8.53 -22.86
C SER A 6 -11.95 -7.89 -22.72
N ASN A 7 -11.38 -7.35 -23.80
CA ASN A 7 -10.08 -6.67 -23.84
C ASN A 7 -10.18 -5.13 -23.78
N GLY A 8 -11.37 -4.57 -23.53
CA GLY A 8 -11.56 -3.11 -23.43
C GLY A 8 -11.68 -2.38 -24.77
N ALA A 9 -11.66 -3.10 -25.91
CA ALA A 9 -11.95 -2.52 -27.21
C ALA A 9 -13.47 -2.28 -27.37
N ILE A 10 -13.84 -1.10 -27.85
CA ILE A 10 -15.21 -0.75 -28.22
C ILE A 10 -15.37 -1.04 -29.70
N CYS A 11 -16.27 -1.95 -30.05
CA CYS A 11 -16.62 -2.26 -31.43
C CYS A 11 -17.90 -1.51 -31.80
N VAL A 12 -17.89 -0.77 -32.91
CA VAL A 12 -19.07 -0.10 -33.45
C VAL A 12 -19.55 -0.92 -34.64
N GLU A 13 -20.55 -1.77 -34.42
CA GLU A 13 -21.21 -2.51 -35.50
C GLU A 13 -22.51 -1.81 -35.92
N GLY A 14 -22.64 -1.54 -37.21
CA GLY A 14 -23.91 -1.17 -37.85
C GLY A 14 -24.18 0.32 -38.05
N PHE A 15 -23.32 1.03 -38.77
CA PHE A 15 -23.73 2.25 -39.48
C PHE A 15 -23.65 2.01 -40.99
N ALA A 16 -24.80 1.84 -41.63
CA ALA A 16 -24.91 1.95 -43.08
C ALA A 16 -24.89 3.43 -43.45
N MET A 17 -23.71 3.95 -43.81
CA MET A 17 -23.59 5.31 -44.34
C MET A 17 -23.85 5.29 -45.84
N THR A 18 -24.80 6.12 -46.29
CA THR A 18 -25.17 6.31 -47.72
C THR A 18 -24.20 7.20 -48.49
N SER A 19 -23.16 7.72 -47.82
CA SER A 19 -22.09 8.50 -48.45
C SER A 19 -21.09 7.59 -49.17
N LYS A 20 -20.79 7.89 -50.43
CA LYS A 20 -19.82 7.13 -51.27
C LYS A 20 -18.36 7.36 -50.89
N GLN A 21 -18.06 8.28 -49.98
CA GLN A 21 -16.69 8.51 -49.49
C GLN A 21 -16.70 8.84 -48.00
N VAL A 22 -15.78 8.20 -47.27
CA VAL A 22 -15.41 8.58 -45.91
C VAL A 22 -13.93 8.91 -45.95
N ASN A 23 -13.59 10.19 -45.82
CA ASN A 23 -12.21 10.64 -45.75
C ASN A 23 -11.78 10.63 -44.30
N PHE A 24 -10.79 9.81 -43.97
CA PHE A 24 -10.12 9.83 -42.67
C PHE A 24 -8.82 10.62 -42.81
N THR A 25 -8.68 11.69 -42.02
CA THR A 25 -7.43 12.45 -41.90
C THR A 25 -6.89 12.27 -40.49
N GLY A 26 -5.79 11.53 -40.36
CA GLY A 26 -5.20 11.17 -39.05
C GLY A 26 -5.64 9.78 -38.56
N GLY A 27 -4.74 9.09 -37.83
CA GLY A 27 -4.93 7.73 -37.33
C GLY A 27 -4.24 6.62 -38.14
N ARG A 28 -4.02 5.46 -37.50
CA ARG A 28 -3.43 4.27 -38.14
C ARG A 28 -4.55 3.26 -38.40
N ILE A 29 -4.74 2.90 -39.67
CA ILE A 29 -5.73 1.89 -40.08
C ILE A 29 -5.03 0.53 -40.07
N SER A 30 -5.60 -0.44 -39.36
CA SER A 30 -5.16 -1.83 -39.41
C SER A 30 -6.28 -2.69 -39.99
N ILE A 31 -5.95 -3.39 -41.08
CA ILE A 31 -6.82 -4.38 -41.69
C ILE A 31 -6.25 -5.73 -41.33
N LYS A 32 -7.04 -6.53 -40.62
CA LYS A 32 -6.71 -7.93 -40.35
C LYS A 32 -7.78 -8.81 -40.96
N ARG A 33 -7.33 -9.86 -41.64
CA ARG A 33 -8.20 -10.92 -42.13
C ARG A 33 -8.63 -11.75 -40.92
N ASP A 34 -9.94 -11.95 -40.76
CA ASP A 34 -10.42 -12.79 -39.67
C ASP A 34 -10.06 -14.24 -39.95
N VAL A 35 -9.52 -14.94 -38.94
CA VAL A 35 -8.98 -16.29 -39.09
C VAL A 35 -10.17 -17.26 -39.03
N GLY A 36 -10.97 -17.28 -40.10
CA GLY A 36 -12.17 -18.10 -40.21
C GLY A 36 -13.15 -17.65 -41.29
N ALA A 37 -13.09 -16.39 -41.72
CA ALA A 37 -13.97 -15.85 -42.75
C ALA A 37 -13.21 -15.67 -44.08
N VAL A 38 -13.69 -16.34 -45.14
CA VAL A 38 -13.01 -16.31 -46.46
C VAL A 38 -13.10 -14.92 -47.10
N THR A 39 -14.13 -14.14 -46.75
CA THR A 39 -14.48 -12.85 -47.40
C THR A 39 -14.62 -11.66 -46.44
N GLU A 40 -14.42 -11.84 -45.13
CA GLU A 40 -14.62 -10.75 -44.17
C GLU A 40 -13.30 -10.13 -43.71
N TYR A 41 -13.25 -8.81 -43.74
CA TYR A 41 -12.14 -8.02 -43.22
C TYR A 41 -12.64 -7.21 -42.02
N VAL A 42 -11.87 -7.25 -40.94
CA VAL A 42 -12.12 -6.37 -39.80
C VAL A 42 -11.28 -5.11 -39.96
N LEU A 43 -11.95 -3.99 -40.19
CA LEU A 43 -11.34 -2.66 -40.21
C LEU A 43 -11.22 -2.15 -38.77
N SER A 44 -9.99 -2.01 -38.28
CA SER A 44 -9.73 -1.39 -36.98
C SER A 44 -9.11 -0.01 -37.17
N ILE A 45 -9.80 1.02 -36.67
CA ILE A 45 -9.31 2.41 -36.71
C ILE A 45 -8.76 2.75 -35.33
N HIS A 46 -7.47 3.04 -35.25
CA HIS A 46 -6.83 3.50 -34.03
C HIS A 46 -6.80 5.02 -34.03
N LEU A 47 -7.68 5.62 -33.23
CA LEU A 47 -7.78 7.06 -33.04
C LEU A 47 -7.15 7.45 -31.70
N THR A 48 -6.45 8.58 -31.67
CA THR A 48 -6.08 9.25 -30.43
C THR A 48 -7.32 9.82 -29.74
N GLN A 49 -7.21 10.17 -28.46
CA GLN A 49 -8.33 10.79 -27.72
C GLN A 49 -8.84 12.09 -28.37
N VAL A 50 -7.95 12.85 -29.03
CA VAL A 50 -8.30 14.10 -29.71
C VAL A 50 -9.08 13.82 -31.00
N GLU A 51 -8.59 12.92 -31.85
CA GLU A 51 -9.24 12.56 -33.12
C GLU A 51 -10.62 11.92 -32.89
N LEU A 52 -10.77 11.08 -31.85
CA LEU A 52 -12.06 10.50 -31.48
C LEU A 52 -13.05 11.58 -31.00
N ALA A 53 -12.55 12.61 -30.31
CA ALA A 53 -13.38 13.72 -29.83
C ALA A 53 -13.87 14.61 -30.97
N GLU A 54 -13.04 14.84 -31.99
CA GLU A 54 -13.44 15.57 -33.20
C GLU A 54 -14.44 14.78 -34.04
N LEU A 55 -14.23 13.47 -34.20
CA LEU A 55 -15.08 12.61 -35.03
C LEU A 55 -16.48 12.38 -34.42
N LEU A 56 -16.58 12.23 -33.09
CA LEU A 56 -17.81 11.84 -32.40
C LEU A 56 -18.39 12.92 -31.49
N GLY A 57 -17.76 14.10 -31.40
CA GLY A 57 -18.11 15.14 -30.43
C GLY A 57 -19.55 15.66 -30.49
N SER A 58 -20.23 15.51 -31.64
CA SER A 58 -21.64 15.89 -31.82
C SER A 58 -22.65 14.78 -31.50
N VAL A 59 -22.22 13.50 -31.53
CA VAL A 59 -23.10 12.33 -31.37
C VAL A 59 -22.92 11.66 -30.01
N VAL A 60 -21.73 11.81 -29.42
CA VAL A 60 -21.36 11.25 -28.13
C VAL A 60 -20.75 12.38 -27.31
N ASN A 61 -21.19 12.55 -26.06
CA ASN A 61 -20.62 13.57 -25.19
C ASN A 61 -19.22 13.12 -24.73
N VAL A 62 -18.21 13.23 -25.61
CA VAL A 62 -16.86 12.69 -25.45
C VAL A 62 -16.19 13.21 -24.17
N ARG A 63 -16.51 14.44 -23.74
CA ARG A 63 -16.08 14.99 -22.44
C ARG A 63 -16.53 14.15 -21.24
N THR A 64 -17.74 13.56 -21.29
CA THR A 64 -18.23 12.70 -20.22
C THR A 64 -17.55 11.35 -20.20
N LEU A 65 -17.23 10.77 -21.37
CA LEU A 65 -16.48 9.52 -21.48
C LEU A 65 -15.03 9.68 -20.99
N THR A 66 -14.36 10.79 -21.34
CA THR A 66 -13.00 11.07 -20.85
C THR A 66 -12.98 11.32 -19.35
N THR A 67 -13.98 12.04 -18.81
CA THR A 67 -14.11 12.24 -17.36
C THR A 67 -14.39 10.92 -16.62
N GLN A 68 -15.25 10.05 -17.16
CA GLN A 68 -15.51 8.73 -16.57
C GLN A 68 -14.28 7.83 -16.63
N ALA A 69 -13.56 7.82 -17.75
CA ALA A 69 -12.30 7.08 -17.88
C ALA A 69 -11.24 7.57 -16.89
N GLN A 70 -11.06 8.89 -16.74
CA GLN A 70 -10.15 9.48 -15.75
C GLN A 70 -10.54 9.13 -14.31
N ARG A 71 -11.84 9.18 -13.98
CA ARG A 71 -12.34 8.77 -12.65
C ARG A 71 -12.11 7.29 -12.39
N ALA A 72 -12.34 6.43 -13.38
CA ALA A 72 -12.08 5.00 -13.26
C ALA A 72 -10.58 4.71 -13.05
N GLN A 73 -9.71 5.40 -13.80
CA GLN A 73 -8.25 5.29 -13.63
C GLN A 73 -7.80 5.76 -12.25
N LYS A 74 -8.28 6.92 -11.77
CA LYS A 74 -7.96 7.42 -10.42
C LYS A 74 -8.41 6.44 -9.33
N ARG A 75 -9.61 5.85 -9.47
CA ARG A 75 -10.11 4.82 -8.54
C ARG A 75 -9.26 3.54 -8.58
N ALA A 76 -8.80 3.13 -9.76
CA ALA A 76 -7.92 1.97 -9.90
C ALA A 76 -6.58 2.20 -9.19
N ILE A 77 -5.95 3.36 -9.40
CA ILE A 77 -4.71 3.75 -8.73
C ILE A 77 -4.90 3.78 -7.21
N GLN A 78 -5.96 4.45 -6.72
CA GLN A 78 -6.25 4.49 -5.29
C GLN A 78 -6.50 3.10 -4.69
N LYS A 79 -7.16 2.21 -5.43
CA LYS A 79 -7.40 0.83 -5.00
C LYS A 79 -6.09 0.05 -4.93
N GLU A 80 -5.21 0.22 -5.91
CA GLU A 80 -3.89 -0.41 -5.93
C GLU A 80 -2.99 0.10 -4.80
N GLU A 81 -2.93 1.41 -4.59
CA GLU A 81 -2.20 2.02 -3.48
C GLU A 81 -2.71 1.53 -2.12
N LYS A 82 -4.03 1.46 -1.94
CA LYS A 82 -4.65 0.92 -0.74
C LYS A 82 -4.28 -0.56 -0.54
N ALA A 83 -4.39 -1.39 -1.57
CA ALA A 83 -4.05 -2.81 -1.50
C ALA A 83 -2.55 -3.02 -1.19
N ARG A 84 -1.67 -2.20 -1.76
CA ARG A 84 -0.23 -2.23 -1.49
C ARG A 84 0.08 -1.84 -0.05
N LYS A 85 -0.58 -0.81 0.47
CA LYS A 85 -0.45 -0.40 1.87
C LYS A 85 -0.90 -1.51 2.80
N GLU A 86 -2.09 -2.08 2.57
CA GLU A 86 -2.62 -3.21 3.36
C GLU A 86 -1.69 -4.43 3.34
N ALA A 87 -1.12 -4.76 2.18
CA ALA A 87 -0.15 -5.86 2.07
C ALA A 87 1.14 -5.58 2.86
N THR A 88 1.61 -4.33 2.86
CA THR A 88 2.81 -3.92 3.61
C THR A 88 2.53 -3.94 5.11
N ASP A 89 1.38 -3.41 5.54
CA ASP A 89 0.96 -3.39 6.94
C ASP A 89 0.81 -4.82 7.48
N LYS A 90 0.24 -5.72 6.67
CA LYS A 90 0.17 -7.15 7.01
C LYS A 90 1.57 -7.76 7.19
N GLN A 91 2.49 -7.52 6.25
CA GLN A 91 3.86 -8.02 6.37
C GLN A 91 4.57 -7.49 7.63
N ILE A 92 4.36 -6.22 7.98
CA ILE A 92 4.89 -5.62 9.21
C ILE A 92 4.27 -6.30 10.44
N SER A 93 2.96 -6.54 10.43
CA SER A 93 2.25 -7.23 11.51
C SER A 93 2.82 -8.63 11.74
N ASP A 94 2.92 -9.44 10.68
CA ASP A 94 3.47 -10.80 10.75
C ASP A 94 4.91 -10.79 11.28
N PHE A 95 5.70 -9.81 10.83
CA PHE A 95 7.09 -9.61 11.28
C PHE A 95 7.17 -9.24 12.76
N LEU A 96 6.29 -8.35 13.24
CA LEU A 96 6.21 -7.96 14.65
C LEU A 96 5.76 -9.11 15.53
N GLU A 97 4.76 -9.88 15.11
CA GLU A 97 4.27 -11.05 15.86
C GLU A 97 5.37 -12.08 16.07
N LEU A 98 6.09 -12.44 14.99
CA LEU A 98 7.22 -13.35 15.06
C LEU A 98 8.36 -12.79 15.92
N GLY A 99 8.68 -11.50 15.76
CA GLY A 99 9.71 -10.85 16.57
C GLY A 99 9.36 -10.84 18.07
N ARG A 100 8.10 -10.58 18.43
CA ARG A 100 7.62 -10.64 19.81
C ARG A 100 7.64 -12.06 20.38
N ALA A 101 7.32 -13.08 19.58
CA ALA A 101 7.46 -14.47 19.99
C ALA A 101 8.91 -14.82 20.32
N LEU A 102 9.84 -14.45 19.44
CA LEU A 102 11.28 -14.62 19.66
C LEU A 102 11.78 -13.88 20.91
N VAL A 103 11.28 -12.66 21.17
CA VAL A 103 11.63 -11.91 22.40
C VAL A 103 11.17 -12.65 23.65
N ARG A 104 9.93 -13.15 23.68
CA ARG A 104 9.40 -13.89 24.84
C ARG A 104 10.22 -15.14 25.14
N ASP A 105 10.54 -15.91 24.12
CA ASP A 105 11.34 -17.15 24.31
C ASP A 105 12.80 -16.84 24.62
N HIS A 106 13.36 -15.79 24.03
CA HIS A 106 14.68 -15.28 24.39
C HIS A 106 14.74 -14.95 25.89
N ASP A 107 13.80 -14.16 26.38
CA ASP A 107 13.77 -13.71 27.77
C ASP A 107 13.47 -14.87 28.72
N ARG A 108 12.63 -15.84 28.32
CA ARG A 108 12.41 -17.09 29.05
C ARG A 108 13.71 -17.90 29.21
N HIS A 109 14.46 -18.13 28.12
CA HIS A 109 15.71 -18.87 28.21
C HIS A 109 16.81 -18.11 28.97
N HIS A 110 16.83 -16.79 28.84
CA HIS A 110 17.75 -15.94 29.60
C HIS A 110 17.45 -16.04 31.11
N ALA A 111 16.18 -16.03 31.51
CA ALA A 111 15.78 -16.23 32.90
C ALA A 111 16.21 -17.60 33.47
N LEU A 112 16.37 -18.61 32.60
CA LEU A 112 16.91 -19.93 32.95
C LEU A 112 18.46 -19.97 32.98
N GLY A 113 19.13 -18.82 32.86
CA GLY A 113 20.60 -18.73 32.88
C GLY A 113 21.29 -19.24 31.62
N MET A 114 20.57 -19.41 30.52
CA MET A 114 21.17 -19.88 29.27
C MET A 114 22.07 -18.78 28.64
N PRO A 115 23.29 -19.10 28.19
CA PRO A 115 24.14 -18.10 27.54
C PRO A 115 23.54 -17.67 26.19
N TYR A 116 23.64 -16.38 25.88
CA TYR A 116 23.01 -15.75 24.70
C TYR A 116 23.24 -16.52 23.38
N GLY A 117 24.47 -16.97 23.11
CA GLY A 117 24.77 -17.73 21.90
C GLY A 117 24.03 -19.07 21.80
N LYS A 118 23.73 -19.71 22.94
CA LYS A 118 22.94 -20.96 22.98
C LYS A 118 21.45 -20.66 22.79
N ILE A 119 20.95 -19.56 23.36
CA ILE A 119 19.57 -19.08 23.14
C ILE A 119 19.33 -18.85 21.65
N LEU A 120 20.20 -18.08 20.99
CA LEU A 120 20.04 -17.78 19.56
C LEU A 120 20.02 -19.05 18.69
N ARG A 121 20.91 -20.01 18.96
CA ARG A 121 20.91 -21.30 18.24
C ARG A 121 19.62 -22.09 18.48
N GLN A 122 19.06 -22.03 19.69
CA GLN A 122 17.80 -22.69 20.00
C GLN A 122 16.64 -22.03 19.23
N LEU A 123 16.53 -20.70 19.28
CA LEU A 123 15.50 -19.96 18.54
C LEU A 123 15.56 -20.16 17.03
N VAL A 124 16.77 -20.20 16.46
CA VAL A 124 16.98 -20.50 15.02
C VAL A 124 16.40 -21.86 14.64
N ARG A 125 16.58 -22.87 15.50
CA ARG A 125 16.02 -24.21 15.27
C ARG A 125 14.51 -24.24 15.45
N ASP A 126 14.00 -23.65 16.53
CA ASP A 126 12.59 -23.72 16.88
C ASP A 126 11.69 -22.97 15.89
N TYR A 127 12.19 -21.85 15.35
CA TYR A 127 11.44 -20.99 14.43
C TYR A 127 11.83 -21.18 12.96
N GLY A 128 12.83 -22.01 12.65
CA GLY A 128 13.27 -22.27 11.27
C GLY A 128 13.79 -21.02 10.55
N VAL A 129 14.35 -20.05 11.27
CA VAL A 129 14.87 -18.78 10.73
C VAL A 129 16.39 -18.72 10.79
N SER A 130 17.02 -17.95 9.89
CA SER A 130 18.47 -17.72 10.00
C SER A 130 18.82 -16.91 11.26
N GLN A 131 20.06 -17.05 11.75
CA GLN A 131 20.52 -16.32 12.94
C GLN A 131 20.44 -14.81 12.76
N GLN A 132 20.86 -14.29 11.61
CA GLN A 132 20.76 -12.86 11.30
C GLN A 132 19.30 -12.40 11.33
N ARG A 133 18.39 -13.20 10.76
CA ARG A 133 16.96 -12.88 10.74
C ARG A 133 16.36 -12.86 12.15
N ALA A 134 16.69 -13.83 12.99
CA ALA A 134 16.26 -13.86 14.39
C ALA A 134 16.70 -12.60 15.16
N VAL A 135 17.96 -12.20 15.01
CA VAL A 135 18.50 -10.98 15.64
C VAL A 135 17.77 -9.73 15.14
N SER A 136 17.55 -9.60 13.83
CA SER A 136 16.81 -8.47 13.26
C SER A 136 15.37 -8.41 13.77
N LEU A 137 14.68 -9.55 13.82
CA LEU A 137 13.30 -9.66 14.34
C LEU A 137 13.21 -9.24 15.80
N ILE A 138 14.10 -9.78 16.66
CA ILE A 138 14.17 -9.42 18.09
C ILE A 138 14.44 -7.92 18.26
N THR A 139 15.41 -7.39 17.53
CA THR A 139 15.80 -5.98 17.63
C THR A 139 14.66 -5.06 17.19
N PHE A 140 14.00 -5.40 16.09
CA PHE A 140 12.88 -4.64 15.55
C PHE A 140 11.68 -4.67 16.51
N ALA A 141 11.29 -5.84 17.00
CA ALA A 141 10.19 -5.97 17.97
C ALA A 141 10.46 -5.17 19.25
N ARG A 142 11.67 -5.29 19.84
CA ARG A 142 12.04 -4.50 21.02
C ARG A 142 12.01 -2.99 20.78
N LYS A 143 12.39 -2.56 19.58
CA LYS A 143 12.32 -1.13 19.19
C LYS A 143 10.86 -0.68 19.09
N GLN A 144 9.99 -1.48 18.47
CA GLN A 144 8.57 -1.18 18.33
C GLN A 144 7.87 -1.15 19.69
N ASP A 145 8.07 -2.16 20.53
CA ASP A 145 7.48 -2.23 21.88
C ASP A 145 7.95 -1.05 22.74
N ARG A 146 9.22 -0.60 22.58
CA ARG A 146 9.71 0.62 23.21
C ARG A 146 8.97 1.86 22.73
N GLN A 147 8.75 1.99 21.42
CA GLN A 147 8.01 3.12 20.85
C GLN A 147 6.56 3.14 21.31
N GLU A 148 5.87 2.00 21.29
CA GLU A 148 4.50 1.86 21.77
C GLU A 148 4.38 2.22 23.25
N ARG A 149 5.30 1.72 24.08
CA ARG A 149 5.39 2.06 25.51
C ARG A 149 5.62 3.55 25.72
N ASP A 150 6.56 4.14 25.00
CA ASP A 150 6.89 5.57 25.14
C ASP A 150 5.72 6.46 24.66
N SER A 151 5.02 6.07 23.59
CA SER A 151 3.78 6.72 23.13
C SER A 151 2.66 6.63 24.17
N GLN A 152 2.48 5.46 24.80
CA GLN A 152 1.50 5.30 25.87
C GLN A 152 1.82 6.19 27.08
N ILE A 153 3.10 6.28 27.47
CA ILE A 153 3.54 7.19 28.54
C ILE A 153 3.19 8.65 28.21
N ILE A 154 3.45 9.09 26.98
CA ILE A 154 3.17 10.46 26.54
C ILE A 154 1.67 10.75 26.53
N ASN A 155 0.85 9.81 26.04
CA ASN A 155 -0.61 9.97 26.01
C ASN A 155 -1.18 10.11 27.44
N LEU A 156 -0.82 9.20 28.35
CA LEU A 156 -1.26 9.26 29.75
C LEU A 156 -0.78 10.54 30.45
N PHE A 157 0.43 11.01 30.14
CA PHE A 157 0.94 12.28 30.67
C PHE A 157 0.14 13.48 30.15
N SER A 158 -0.25 13.47 28.86
CA SER A 158 -1.09 14.53 28.28
C SER A 158 -2.50 14.57 28.87
N GLU A 159 -2.98 13.45 29.43
CA GLU A 159 -4.23 13.36 30.18
C GLU A 159 -4.10 13.86 31.64
N GLY A 160 -2.89 14.27 32.07
CA GLY A 160 -2.62 14.79 33.42
C GLY A 160 -2.36 13.72 34.47
N ILE A 161 -2.17 12.46 34.09
CA ILE A 161 -1.92 11.35 35.02
C ILE A 161 -0.54 11.50 35.67
N SER A 162 -0.46 11.22 36.98
CA SER A 162 0.80 11.35 37.73
C SER A 162 1.87 10.36 37.26
N LYS A 163 3.15 10.75 37.29
CA LYS A 163 4.27 9.90 36.84
C LYS A 163 4.33 8.54 37.56
N ALA A 164 3.98 8.51 38.85
CA ALA A 164 3.95 7.27 39.64
C ALA A 164 2.81 6.34 39.20
N GLU A 165 1.67 6.90 38.83
CA GLU A 165 0.54 6.14 38.31
C GLU A 165 0.79 5.65 36.89
N ILE A 166 1.37 6.48 36.02
CA ILE A 166 1.83 6.05 34.69
C ILE A 166 2.80 4.88 34.81
N ALA A 167 3.77 4.96 35.73
CA ALA A 167 4.76 3.90 35.94
C ALA A 167 4.10 2.56 36.32
N ARG A 168 3.09 2.60 37.21
CA ARG A 168 2.28 1.42 37.57
C ARG A 168 1.47 0.90 36.39
N ASN A 169 0.78 1.76 35.67
CA ASN A 169 -0.10 1.39 34.56
C ASN A 169 0.68 0.77 33.39
N VAL A 170 1.87 1.29 33.11
CA VAL A 170 2.73 0.84 32.00
C VAL A 170 3.66 -0.31 32.41
N GLY A 171 3.81 -0.58 33.72
CA GLY A 171 4.70 -1.62 34.23
C GLY A 171 6.18 -1.28 34.08
N CYS A 172 6.56 -0.01 34.27
CA CYS A 172 7.94 0.45 34.20
C CYS A 172 8.34 1.31 35.40
N SER A 173 9.62 1.66 35.51
CA SER A 173 10.12 2.47 36.62
C SER A 173 9.75 3.95 36.47
N VAL A 174 9.53 4.65 37.59
CA VAL A 174 9.29 6.12 37.60
C VAL A 174 10.43 6.90 36.92
N PRO A 175 11.72 6.56 37.09
CA PRO A 175 12.81 7.18 36.33
C PRO A 175 12.64 7.01 34.81
N THR A 176 12.16 5.86 34.34
CA THR A 176 11.90 5.64 32.91
C THR A 176 10.83 6.58 32.38
N VAL A 177 9.69 6.68 33.07
CA VAL A 177 8.61 7.63 32.74
C VAL A 177 9.14 9.06 32.68
N THR A 178 9.89 9.47 33.70
CA THR A 178 10.48 10.81 33.80
C THR A 178 11.40 11.12 32.62
N ASN A 179 12.26 10.18 32.23
CA ASN A 179 13.15 10.33 31.10
C ASN A 179 12.41 10.45 29.77
N VAL A 180 11.38 9.64 29.55
CA VAL A 180 10.56 9.67 28.32
C VAL A 180 9.88 11.03 28.17
N ILE A 181 9.24 11.52 29.23
CA ILE A 181 8.58 12.83 29.25
C ILE A 181 9.59 13.95 28.98
N ALA A 182 10.72 13.96 29.69
CA ALA A 182 11.74 14.99 29.52
C ALA A 182 12.36 15.01 28.10
N VAL A 183 12.50 13.85 27.46
CA VAL A 183 12.92 13.77 26.05
C VAL A 183 11.84 14.32 25.13
N HIS A 184 10.57 14.01 25.38
CA HIS A 184 9.44 14.51 24.60
C HIS A 184 9.34 16.05 24.67
N GLU A 185 9.35 16.62 25.87
CA GLU A 185 9.28 18.08 26.09
C GLU A 185 10.44 18.81 25.39
N ARG A 186 11.68 18.29 25.51
CA ARG A 186 12.83 18.86 24.79
C ARG A 186 12.65 18.86 23.28
N ARG A 187 12.06 17.80 22.71
CA ARG A 187 11.77 17.74 21.27
C ARG A 187 10.69 18.74 20.87
N GLN A 188 9.64 18.90 21.67
CA GLN A 188 8.59 19.88 21.42
C GLN A 188 9.14 21.32 21.46
N LEU A 189 10.03 21.63 22.40
CA LEU A 189 10.69 22.93 22.48
C LEU A 189 11.56 23.22 21.25
N GLN A 190 12.29 22.22 20.75
CA GLN A 190 13.09 22.38 19.52
C GLN A 190 12.24 22.59 18.27
N LEU A 191 11.06 21.95 18.20
CA LEU A 191 10.12 22.11 17.08
C LEU A 191 9.33 23.43 17.19
N GLY A 192 9.03 23.90 18.41
CA GLY A 192 8.31 25.13 18.68
C GLY A 192 9.17 26.41 18.65
N GLY A 193 10.50 26.28 18.80
CA GLY A 193 11.47 27.38 18.71
C GLY A 193 11.90 27.76 17.29
N ALA A 194 11.34 27.09 16.26
CA ALA A 194 11.56 27.40 14.84
C ALA A 194 10.45 28.33 14.28
N LYS A 195 10.01 29.31 15.07
CA LYS A 195 9.06 30.35 14.65
C LYS A 195 9.73 31.71 14.57
#